data_AF-A0A356K3D2-F1
#
_entry.id   AF-A0A356K3D2-F1
#
_cell.length_a   1.000
_cell.length_b   1.000
_cell.length_c   1.000
_cell.angle_alpha   90.00
_cell.angle_beta   90.00
_cell.angle_gamma   90.00
#
_symmetry.space_group_name_H-M   'P 1'
#
loop_
_entity.id
_entity.type
_entity.pdbx_description
1 polymer ?
#
loop_
_entity_poly.entity_id
_entity_poly.type
_entity_poly.pdbx_seq_one_letter_code
_entity_poly.pdbx_strand_id
1 'polypeptide(L)'
;MALIKCEECGKEISSSAKECPHCGYKSDSKVCPDCGKKVSEGMDSCPSCGCPLKKKTSKIISDNLDKITGARSESYVTFKDLFKDTFKKHSEEELDDVFICGGKNTTPKVSEVDPHNAKAWVYFKMLVFFIIAYIPTRIGFITYGNANFLPAMIMLAAFAVPVTVLIFFFEINVFRNMPFYKVMKYFILGGALSLIVAILFFSLDFNTDISTFDGALMVGVIEEVAKAVVVAFFLFKEKRSNYILDGLLIGAAVGAGFAAFETAGYILNYGLKGGLQSMLEVIKVRGILAPGGHVAWAAIEGAALMYVKGLDKLDKKHLNDKRFLLICLIPIVLHGVWDMPINLPYYILPLTLTVLAWVVIIYFVNLGLKQVDEAKAYYKNKE
;
A
#
# COMPACT_ATOMS: atom_id res chain seq x y z
N MET A 1 -0.18 -27.70 -25.49
CA MET A 1 1.26 -27.48 -25.21
C MET A 1 2.02 -27.82 -26.48
N ALA A 2 2.97 -26.98 -26.91
CA ALA A 2 3.70 -27.25 -28.15
C ALA A 2 4.65 -28.45 -27.95
N LEU A 3 4.66 -29.39 -28.89
CA LEU A 3 5.61 -30.50 -28.92
C LEU A 3 6.80 -30.09 -29.80
N ILE A 4 8.02 -30.31 -29.30
CA ILE A 4 9.27 -30.06 -30.01
C ILE A 4 10.06 -31.36 -30.14
N LYS A 5 10.89 -31.51 -31.16
CA LYS A 5 11.79 -32.68 -31.28
C LYS A 5 13.02 -32.49 -30.40
N CYS A 6 13.37 -33.52 -29.63
CA CYS A 6 14.61 -33.56 -28.86
C CYS A 6 15.82 -33.48 -29.80
N GLU A 7 16.77 -32.59 -29.50
CA GLU A 7 17.95 -32.35 -30.35
C GLU A 7 18.88 -33.57 -30.42
N GLU A 8 18.88 -34.44 -29.41
CA GLU A 8 19.72 -35.66 -29.39
C GLU A 8 19.00 -36.89 -29.98
N CYS A 9 17.79 -37.19 -29.53
CA CYS A 9 17.12 -38.45 -29.92
C CYS A 9 16.02 -38.30 -30.97
N GLY A 10 15.70 -37.07 -31.40
CA GLY A 10 14.71 -36.77 -32.44
C GLY A 10 13.25 -37.06 -32.07
N LYS A 11 12.98 -37.61 -30.87
CA LYS A 11 11.62 -37.89 -30.38
C LYS A 11 10.92 -36.63 -29.90
N GLU A 12 9.60 -36.61 -30.04
CA GLU A 12 8.76 -35.49 -29.61
C GLU A 12 8.69 -35.40 -28.08
N ILE A 13 8.94 -34.21 -27.56
CA ILE A 13 8.89 -33.87 -26.14
C ILE A 13 8.07 -32.59 -25.94
N SER A 14 7.53 -32.40 -24.74
CA SER A 14 6.90 -31.12 -24.38
C SER A 14 7.92 -29.98 -24.45
N SER A 15 7.52 -28.83 -24.96
CA SER A 15 8.34 -27.60 -24.97
C SER A 15 8.71 -27.09 -23.57
N SER A 16 8.11 -27.64 -22.51
CA SER A 16 8.43 -27.33 -21.10
C SER A 16 9.26 -28.42 -20.39
N ALA A 17 9.59 -29.52 -21.07
CA ALA A 17 10.35 -30.61 -20.48
C ALA A 17 11.83 -30.21 -20.31
N LYS A 18 12.29 -30.15 -19.06
CA LYS A 18 13.68 -29.83 -18.70
C LYS A 18 14.66 -30.95 -19.05
N GLU A 19 14.16 -32.17 -19.14
CA GLU A 19 14.91 -33.37 -19.44
C GLU A 19 14.08 -34.24 -20.37
N CYS A 20 14.70 -34.75 -21.44
CA CYS A 20 14.04 -35.64 -22.37
C CYS A 20 13.76 -36.98 -21.67
N PRO A 21 12.47 -37.39 -21.51
CA PRO A 21 12.14 -38.65 -20.85
C PRO A 21 12.59 -39.90 -21.63
N HIS A 22 13.03 -39.74 -22.89
CA HIS A 22 13.46 -40.84 -23.74
C HIS A 22 14.98 -41.05 -23.81
N CYS A 23 15.79 -40.02 -23.60
CA CYS A 23 17.25 -40.14 -23.70
C CYS A 23 18.03 -39.45 -22.56
N GLY A 24 17.36 -38.79 -21.62
CA GLY A 24 18.01 -38.08 -20.51
C GLY A 24 18.73 -36.78 -20.91
N TYR A 25 18.61 -36.34 -22.17
CA TYR A 25 19.19 -35.08 -22.61
C TYR A 25 18.50 -33.89 -21.94
N LYS A 26 19.28 -33.04 -21.26
CA LYS A 26 18.81 -31.81 -20.64
C LYS A 26 18.92 -30.67 -21.65
N SER A 27 17.79 -30.08 -22.01
CA SER A 27 17.79 -28.93 -22.93
C SER A 27 18.10 -27.68 -22.13
N ASP A 28 19.36 -27.23 -22.18
CA ASP A 28 19.88 -26.11 -21.38
C ASP A 28 19.64 -24.72 -22.01
N SER A 29 18.83 -24.64 -23.08
CA SER A 29 18.62 -23.39 -23.83
C SER A 29 17.30 -22.71 -23.48
N LYS A 30 17.36 -21.57 -22.79
CA LYS A 30 16.23 -20.62 -22.67
C LYS A 30 16.24 -19.68 -23.87
N VAL A 31 15.10 -19.15 -24.26
CA VAL A 31 15.01 -18.15 -25.33
C VAL A 31 14.82 -16.77 -24.69
N CYS A 32 15.60 -15.77 -25.12
CA CYS A 32 15.47 -14.40 -24.65
C CYS A 32 14.10 -13.82 -25.06
N PRO A 33 13.29 -13.30 -24.11
CA PRO A 33 11.94 -12.81 -24.41
C PRO A 33 11.91 -11.53 -25.25
N ASP A 34 13.02 -10.79 -25.33
CA ASP A 34 13.11 -9.55 -26.13
C ASP A 34 13.62 -9.81 -27.56
N CYS A 35 14.67 -10.63 -27.72
CA CYS A 35 15.37 -10.78 -29.00
C CYS A 35 15.25 -12.16 -29.63
N GLY A 36 14.59 -13.11 -28.97
CA GLY A 36 14.34 -14.46 -29.50
C GLY A 36 15.58 -15.35 -29.65
N LYS A 37 16.76 -14.90 -29.21
CA LYS A 37 18.00 -15.71 -29.27
C LYS A 37 18.11 -16.68 -28.09
N LYS A 38 18.66 -17.88 -28.38
CA LYS A 38 18.98 -18.89 -27.37
C LYS A 38 20.04 -18.34 -26.40
N VAL A 39 19.79 -18.50 -25.11
CA VAL A 39 20.63 -18.08 -23.99
C VAL A 39 20.82 -19.27 -23.04
N SER A 40 22.06 -19.47 -22.59
CA SER A 40 22.42 -20.57 -21.68
C SER A 40 21.91 -20.34 -20.26
N GLU A 41 21.54 -21.41 -19.56
CA GLU A 41 21.18 -21.32 -18.14
C GLU A 41 22.32 -20.74 -17.28
N GLY A 42 21.97 -19.86 -16.34
CA GLY A 42 22.92 -19.20 -15.42
C GLY A 42 23.27 -17.75 -15.75
N MET A 43 23.00 -17.28 -16.98
CA MET A 43 23.27 -15.88 -17.37
C MET A 43 22.21 -14.91 -16.80
N ASP A 44 22.67 -13.83 -16.16
CA ASP A 44 21.79 -12.80 -15.59
C ASP A 44 21.33 -11.78 -16.64
N SER A 45 22.04 -11.64 -17.76
CA SER A 45 21.72 -10.77 -18.89
C SER A 45 21.97 -11.46 -20.24
N CYS A 46 21.17 -11.12 -21.25
CA CYS A 46 21.31 -11.65 -22.60
C CYS A 46 22.57 -11.07 -23.27
N PRO A 47 23.51 -11.91 -23.76
CA PRO A 47 24.73 -11.42 -24.40
C PRO A 47 24.49 -10.66 -25.70
N SER A 48 23.34 -10.90 -26.35
CA SER A 48 23.04 -10.30 -27.66
C SER A 48 22.30 -8.96 -27.59
N CYS A 49 21.52 -8.71 -26.54
CA CYS A 49 20.71 -7.47 -26.45
C CYS A 49 20.76 -6.81 -25.05
N GLY A 50 21.44 -7.40 -24.08
CA GLY A 50 21.52 -6.88 -22.71
C GLY A 50 20.28 -7.10 -21.84
N CYS A 51 19.22 -7.75 -22.35
CA CYS A 51 17.99 -7.97 -21.60
C CYS A 51 18.23 -8.87 -20.36
N PRO A 52 17.87 -8.45 -19.13
CA PRO A 52 18.07 -9.24 -17.93
C PRO A 52 17.18 -10.49 -17.94
N LEU A 53 17.80 -11.67 -17.93
CA LEU A 53 17.14 -12.97 -18.08
C LEU A 53 16.55 -13.49 -16.76
N LYS A 54 17.05 -13.00 -15.63
CA LYS A 54 16.41 -13.11 -14.32
C LYS A 54 15.79 -11.77 -13.95
N LYS A 55 14.54 -11.54 -14.33
CA LYS A 55 13.79 -10.38 -13.82
C LYS A 55 13.45 -10.63 -12.35
N LYS A 56 13.94 -9.78 -11.44
CA LYS A 56 13.45 -9.74 -10.04
C LYS A 56 11.94 -9.49 -10.05
N THR A 57 11.19 -10.11 -9.14
CA THR A 57 9.72 -9.98 -9.05
C THR A 57 9.26 -8.52 -9.01
N SER A 58 10.02 -7.64 -8.32
CA SER A 58 9.75 -6.20 -8.30
C SER A 58 9.79 -5.54 -9.68
N LYS A 59 10.71 -5.97 -10.56
CA LYS A 59 10.83 -5.48 -11.94
C LYS A 59 9.69 -5.98 -12.83
N ILE A 60 9.16 -7.18 -12.56
CA ILE A 60 7.98 -7.71 -13.28
C ILE A 60 6.74 -6.90 -12.89
N ILE A 61 6.57 -6.62 -11.60
CA ILE A 61 5.44 -5.82 -11.11
C ILE A 61 5.54 -4.38 -11.66
N SER A 62 6.71 -3.73 -11.63
CA SER A 62 6.88 -2.40 -12.21
C SER A 62 6.60 -2.38 -13.72
N ASP A 63 7.07 -3.36 -14.49
CA ASP A 63 6.80 -3.45 -15.93
C ASP A 63 5.28 -3.58 -16.20
N ASN A 64 4.55 -4.33 -15.37
CA ASN A 64 3.10 -4.48 -15.50
C ASN A 64 2.35 -3.22 -15.05
N LEU A 65 2.81 -2.55 -14.00
CA LEU A 65 2.27 -1.26 -13.58
C LEU A 65 2.49 -0.21 -14.65
N ASP A 66 3.67 -0.14 -15.27
CA ASP A 66 3.96 0.76 -16.39
C ASP A 66 3.02 0.52 -17.58
N LYS A 67 2.61 -0.73 -17.85
CA LYS A 67 1.57 -1.03 -18.85
C LYS A 67 0.17 -0.54 -18.44
N ILE A 68 -0.18 -0.64 -17.16
CA ILE A 68 -1.48 -0.20 -16.64
C ILE A 68 -1.55 1.33 -16.63
N THR A 69 -0.51 1.99 -16.14
CA THR A 69 -0.45 3.44 -15.97
C THR A 69 -0.18 4.15 -17.30
N GLY A 70 0.63 3.53 -18.17
CA GLY A 70 1.20 4.17 -19.35
C GLY A 70 2.41 5.05 -19.03
N ALA A 71 2.90 5.02 -17.78
CA ALA A 71 4.11 5.74 -17.38
C ALA A 71 5.38 4.92 -17.65
N ARG A 72 6.51 5.62 -17.73
CA ARG A 72 7.83 5.01 -17.51
C ARG A 72 8.26 5.35 -16.09
N SER A 73 8.26 4.36 -15.22
CA SER A 73 8.72 4.53 -13.85
C SER A 73 10.23 4.76 -13.80
N GLU A 74 10.62 5.81 -13.09
CA GLU A 74 12.01 6.13 -12.78
C GLU A 74 12.21 6.01 -11.27
N SER A 75 13.38 5.53 -10.85
CA SER A 75 13.68 5.31 -9.43
C SER A 75 14.31 6.56 -8.83
N TYR A 76 13.50 7.42 -8.23
CA TYR A 76 13.92 8.56 -7.43
C TYR A 76 14.40 8.14 -6.04
N VAL A 77 13.69 7.20 -5.42
CA VAL A 77 13.99 6.65 -4.08
C VAL A 77 13.70 5.15 -4.02
N THR A 78 14.52 4.43 -3.26
CA THR A 78 14.27 3.03 -2.91
C THR A 78 13.52 2.92 -1.59
N PHE A 79 12.97 1.74 -1.30
CA PHE A 79 12.36 1.46 0.02
C PHE A 79 13.32 1.81 1.17
N LYS A 80 14.62 1.53 1.03
CA LYS A 80 15.61 1.82 2.08
C LYS A 80 15.82 3.31 2.31
N ASP A 81 15.72 4.11 1.25
CA ASP A 81 15.93 5.57 1.35
C ASP A 81 14.83 6.22 2.18
N LEU A 82 13.58 5.75 2.03
CA LEU A 82 12.44 6.25 2.79
C LEU A 82 12.60 6.10 4.31
N PHE A 83 13.35 5.08 4.77
CA PHE A 83 13.54 4.78 6.20
C PHE A 83 14.94 5.12 6.73
N LYS A 84 15.82 5.70 5.91
CA LYS A 84 17.25 5.91 6.22
C LYS A 84 17.49 6.75 7.48
N ASP A 85 16.55 7.63 7.82
CA ASP A 85 16.68 8.56 8.93
C ASP A 85 15.98 8.08 10.22
N THR A 86 15.31 6.92 10.20
CA THR A 86 14.52 6.37 11.32
C THR A 86 15.27 6.36 12.66
N PHE A 87 16.52 5.89 12.66
CA PHE A 87 17.31 5.69 13.88
C PHE A 87 18.37 6.78 14.12
N LYS A 88 18.34 7.87 13.33
CA LYS A 88 19.21 9.02 13.56
C LYS A 88 18.71 9.82 14.75
N LYS A 89 19.62 10.60 15.35
CA LYS A 89 19.23 11.60 16.36
C LYS A 89 18.62 12.80 15.64
N HIS A 90 17.47 13.24 16.14
CA HIS A 90 16.72 14.40 15.64
C HIS A 90 16.36 15.30 16.82
N SER A 91 16.43 16.61 16.63
CA SER A 91 16.04 17.62 17.63
C SER A 91 14.51 17.70 17.79
N GLU A 92 14.06 18.43 18.82
CA GLU A 92 12.64 18.75 18.98
C GLU A 92 12.17 19.76 17.92
N GLU A 93 13.03 20.71 17.52
CA GLU A 93 12.72 21.65 16.43
C GLU A 93 12.48 20.92 15.10
N GLU A 94 13.30 19.91 14.77
CA GLU A 94 13.08 19.08 13.58
C GLU A 94 11.76 18.30 13.64
N LEU A 95 11.32 17.90 14.85
CA LEU A 95 10.02 17.25 15.05
C LEU A 95 8.88 18.24 14.81
N ASP A 96 8.97 19.45 15.35
CA ASP A 96 7.97 20.49 15.20
C ASP A 96 7.83 20.89 13.73
N ASP A 97 8.95 21.07 13.03
CA ASP A 97 8.99 21.40 11.61
C ASP A 97 8.20 20.39 10.77
N VAL A 98 8.24 19.09 11.10
CA VAL A 98 7.45 18.07 10.38
C VAL A 98 5.95 18.38 10.41
N PHE A 99 5.41 18.95 11.48
CA PHE A 99 3.98 19.27 11.58
C PHE A 99 3.62 20.69 11.12
N ILE A 100 4.61 21.57 10.96
CA ILE A 100 4.46 22.95 10.47
C ILE A 100 4.46 22.96 8.92
N CYS A 101 3.35 22.56 8.30
CA CYS A 101 3.19 22.54 6.84
C CYS A 101 1.75 22.86 6.37
N GLY A 102 1.56 23.04 5.06
CA GLY A 102 0.25 23.27 4.45
C GLY A 102 -0.40 24.64 4.69
N GLY A 103 0.35 25.57 5.30
CA GLY A 103 0.00 26.97 5.45
C GLY A 103 0.53 27.83 4.30
N LYS A 104 0.07 29.08 4.20
CA LYS A 104 0.48 30.02 3.13
C LYS A 104 2.00 30.27 3.09
N ASN A 105 2.63 30.31 4.27
CA ASN A 105 4.06 30.62 4.41
C ASN A 105 4.92 29.36 4.67
N THR A 106 4.29 28.19 4.82
CA THR A 106 4.98 26.93 5.17
C THR A 106 4.89 25.88 4.08
N THR A 107 4.07 26.13 3.05
CA THR A 107 4.04 25.30 1.84
C THR A 107 5.15 25.79 0.89
N PRO A 108 6.14 24.95 0.55
CA PRO A 108 7.21 25.32 -0.36
C PRO A 108 6.66 25.57 -1.77
N LYS A 109 7.33 26.41 -2.54
CA LYS A 109 7.04 26.52 -3.98
C LYS A 109 7.48 25.23 -4.68
N VAL A 110 6.80 24.86 -5.76
CA VAL A 110 7.15 23.65 -6.54
C VAL A 110 8.61 23.66 -7.02
N SER A 111 9.16 24.85 -7.32
CA SER A 111 10.57 25.03 -7.69
C SER A 111 11.56 24.65 -6.58
N GLU A 112 11.15 24.75 -5.31
CA GLU A 112 11.97 24.50 -4.12
C GLU A 112 11.88 23.04 -3.64
N VAL A 113 10.93 22.26 -4.15
CA VAL A 113 10.72 20.86 -3.75
C VAL A 113 11.79 19.96 -4.38
N ASP A 114 12.54 19.23 -3.55
CA ASP A 114 13.49 18.22 -4.00
C ASP A 114 12.84 16.82 -4.04
N PRO A 115 12.68 16.20 -5.22
CA PRO A 115 12.09 14.87 -5.34
C PRO A 115 12.97 13.74 -4.77
N HIS A 116 14.23 13.98 -4.46
CA HIS A 116 15.10 12.96 -3.84
C HIS A 116 15.12 13.01 -2.31
N ASN A 117 14.43 13.98 -1.70
CA ASN A 117 14.41 14.18 -0.24
C ASN A 117 13.20 13.53 0.46
N ALA A 118 12.56 12.54 -0.17
CA ALA A 118 11.48 11.79 0.46
C ALA A 118 12.03 10.82 1.51
N LYS A 119 11.83 11.14 2.79
CA LYS A 119 12.33 10.38 3.95
C LYS A 119 11.41 10.54 5.15
N ALA A 120 11.37 9.53 6.01
CA ALA A 120 10.52 9.48 7.18
C ALA A 120 11.29 8.97 8.41
N TRP A 121 10.98 9.54 9.58
CA TRP A 121 11.56 9.15 10.87
C TRP A 121 10.61 9.40 12.05
N VAL A 122 9.71 10.38 11.98
CA VAL A 122 8.73 10.69 13.03
C VAL A 122 7.72 9.57 13.23
N TYR A 123 7.36 8.84 12.18
CA TYR A 123 6.48 7.67 12.26
C TYR A 123 6.91 6.69 13.35
N PHE A 124 8.23 6.45 13.46
CA PHE A 124 8.77 5.53 14.45
C PHE A 124 8.68 6.10 15.87
N LYS A 125 8.87 7.40 16.06
CA LYS A 125 8.63 8.06 17.36
C LYS A 125 7.16 7.91 17.79
N MET A 126 6.21 8.05 16.85
CA MET A 126 4.79 7.86 17.13
C MET A 126 4.49 6.43 17.59
N LEU A 127 5.06 5.41 16.93
CA LEU A 127 4.94 4.02 17.35
C LEU A 127 5.47 3.81 18.79
N VAL A 128 6.63 4.38 19.10
CA VAL A 128 7.24 4.32 20.44
C VAL A 128 6.33 4.96 21.48
N PHE A 129 5.72 6.12 21.20
CA PHE A 129 4.78 6.77 22.11
C PHE A 129 3.55 5.88 22.41
N PHE A 130 2.99 5.23 21.38
CA PHE A 130 1.89 4.27 21.58
C PHE A 130 2.31 3.08 22.42
N ILE A 131 3.49 2.49 22.19
CA ILE A 131 3.98 1.34 22.96
C ILE A 131 4.19 1.73 24.42
N ILE A 132 4.84 2.88 24.68
CA ILE A 132 5.06 3.38 26.04
C ILE A 132 3.74 3.60 26.77
N ALA A 133 2.74 4.18 26.10
CA ALA A 133 1.41 4.39 26.68
C ALA A 133 0.62 3.06 26.86
N TYR A 134 0.82 2.09 25.98
CA TYR A 134 0.13 0.79 26.03
C TYR A 134 0.54 -0.04 27.26
N ILE A 135 1.82 0.02 27.66
CA ILE A 135 2.35 -0.76 28.80
C ILE A 135 1.57 -0.51 30.12
N PRO A 136 1.41 0.72 30.63
CA PRO A 136 0.70 0.96 31.88
C PRO A 136 -0.79 0.63 31.77
N THR A 137 -1.43 0.83 30.60
CA THR A 137 -2.85 0.48 30.42
C THR A 137 -3.07 -1.04 30.42
N ARG A 138 -2.17 -1.79 29.79
CA ARG A 138 -2.15 -3.25 29.86
C ARG A 138 -1.92 -3.76 31.28
N ILE A 139 -0.97 -3.18 32.02
CA ILE A 139 -0.71 -3.55 33.42
C ILE A 139 -1.94 -3.26 34.29
N GLY A 140 -2.54 -2.07 34.16
CA GLY A 140 -3.73 -1.68 34.91
C GLY A 140 -4.93 -2.61 34.66
N PHE A 141 -5.14 -3.03 33.42
CA PHE A 141 -6.22 -3.95 33.08
C PHE A 141 -5.92 -5.41 33.49
N ILE A 142 -4.78 -5.96 33.08
CA ILE A 142 -4.48 -7.40 33.22
C ILE A 142 -3.97 -7.75 34.62
N THR A 143 -3.03 -6.96 35.15
CA THR A 143 -2.37 -7.28 36.43
C THR A 143 -3.21 -6.81 37.61
N TYR A 144 -3.78 -5.61 37.53
CA TYR A 144 -4.57 -5.02 38.62
C TYR A 144 -6.08 -5.24 38.49
N GLY A 145 -6.56 -5.83 37.39
CA GLY A 145 -7.97 -6.16 37.20
C GLY A 145 -8.91 -4.95 37.08
N ASN A 146 -8.37 -3.74 36.84
CA ASN A 146 -9.18 -2.53 36.76
C ASN A 146 -9.73 -2.32 35.34
N ALA A 147 -11.03 -2.55 35.18
CA ALA A 147 -11.73 -2.46 33.90
C ALA A 147 -11.70 -1.06 33.27
N ASN A 148 -11.45 0.01 34.03
CA ASN A 148 -11.33 1.36 33.48
C ASN A 148 -10.13 1.54 32.54
N PHE A 149 -9.13 0.65 32.62
CA PHE A 149 -8.01 0.65 31.68
C PHE A 149 -8.33 -0.02 30.34
N LEU A 150 -9.42 -0.79 30.24
CA LEU A 150 -9.76 -1.55 29.04
C LEU A 150 -9.98 -0.62 27.82
N PRO A 151 -10.77 0.46 27.89
CA PRO A 151 -10.95 1.35 26.74
C PRO A 151 -9.62 1.94 26.25
N ALA A 152 -8.75 2.38 27.16
CA ALA A 152 -7.45 2.92 26.80
C ALA A 152 -6.54 1.86 26.16
N MET A 153 -6.52 0.63 26.70
CA MET A 153 -5.76 -0.48 26.14
C MET A 153 -6.20 -0.81 24.71
N ILE A 154 -7.52 -0.87 24.47
CA ILE A 154 -8.09 -1.13 23.13
C ILE A 154 -7.70 -0.02 22.16
N MET A 155 -7.89 1.24 22.54
CA MET A 155 -7.62 2.39 21.67
C MET A 155 -6.13 2.50 21.35
N LEU A 156 -5.24 2.35 22.34
CA LEU A 156 -3.80 2.41 22.10
C LEU A 156 -3.33 1.27 21.18
N ALA A 157 -3.84 0.05 21.39
CA ALA A 157 -3.50 -1.10 20.53
C ALA A 157 -4.00 -0.92 19.09
N ALA A 158 -5.26 -0.50 18.93
CA ALA A 158 -5.87 -0.39 17.61
C ALA A 158 -5.31 0.77 16.78
N PHE A 159 -4.88 1.86 17.41
CA PHE A 159 -4.43 3.07 16.71
C PHE A 159 -2.92 3.10 16.46
N ALA A 160 -2.12 2.35 17.24
CA ALA A 160 -0.66 2.41 17.21
C ALA A 160 -0.09 2.32 15.80
N VAL A 161 -0.38 1.24 15.09
CA VAL A 161 0.19 0.99 13.76
C VAL A 161 -0.52 1.79 12.65
N PRO A 162 -1.86 1.91 12.61
CA PRO A 162 -2.52 2.76 11.62
C PRO A 162 -2.06 4.22 11.65
N VAL A 163 -1.92 4.83 12.85
CA VAL A 163 -1.40 6.19 12.99
C VAL A 163 0.06 6.26 12.60
N THR A 164 0.88 5.28 12.99
CA THR A 164 2.29 5.19 12.58
C THR A 164 2.43 5.21 11.05
N VAL A 165 1.70 4.36 10.34
CA VAL A 165 1.76 4.28 8.87
C VAL A 165 1.23 5.57 8.22
N LEU A 166 0.18 6.18 8.80
CA LEU A 166 -0.30 7.48 8.34
C LEU A 166 0.77 8.58 8.46
N ILE A 167 1.48 8.63 9.58
CA ILE A 167 2.55 9.61 9.79
C ILE A 167 3.69 9.39 8.79
N PHE A 168 4.01 8.13 8.46
CA PHE A 168 4.94 7.83 7.38
C PHE A 168 4.50 8.45 6.05
N PHE A 169 3.23 8.28 5.65
CA PHE A 169 2.70 8.91 4.43
C PHE A 169 2.70 10.45 4.48
N PHE A 170 2.52 11.01 5.67
CA PHE A 170 2.57 12.45 5.89
C PHE A 170 3.99 13.01 5.70
N GLU A 171 5.01 12.31 6.20
CA GLU A 171 6.41 12.71 6.08
C GLU A 171 6.93 12.64 4.65
N ILE A 172 6.59 11.58 3.91
CA ILE A 172 7.06 11.40 2.52
C ILE A 172 6.34 12.30 1.51
N ASN A 173 5.31 13.05 1.92
CA ASN A 173 4.69 14.06 1.05
C ASN A 173 5.59 15.30 0.94
N VAL A 174 6.52 15.26 -0.01
CA VAL A 174 7.50 16.33 -0.26
C VAL A 174 6.88 17.66 -0.69
N PHE A 175 5.62 17.68 -1.15
CA PHE A 175 4.94 18.93 -1.49
C PHE A 175 4.54 19.74 -0.25
N ARG A 176 4.42 19.09 0.92
CA ARG A 176 4.21 19.75 2.23
C ARG A 176 3.06 20.77 2.22
N ASN A 177 2.06 20.51 1.38
CA ASN A 177 0.91 21.34 1.07
C ASN A 177 -0.34 20.97 1.88
N MET A 178 -0.30 19.88 2.65
CA MET A 178 -1.43 19.43 3.46
C MET A 178 -1.20 19.71 4.96
N PRO A 179 -1.99 20.60 5.59
CA PRO A 179 -1.84 20.86 7.01
C PRO A 179 -2.32 19.66 7.84
N PHE A 180 -1.64 19.39 8.96
CA PHE A 180 -1.84 18.17 9.75
C PHE A 180 -3.28 17.99 10.27
N TYR A 181 -3.97 19.08 10.67
CA TYR A 181 -5.37 18.99 11.11
C TYR A 181 -6.31 18.44 10.03
N LYS A 182 -6.00 18.64 8.73
CA LYS A 182 -6.78 18.05 7.64
C LYS A 182 -6.52 16.57 7.50
N VAL A 183 -5.28 16.13 7.65
CA VAL A 183 -4.91 14.71 7.71
C VAL A 183 -5.70 14.02 8.82
N MET A 184 -5.77 14.64 10.01
CA MET A 184 -6.60 14.16 11.11
C MET A 184 -8.10 14.19 10.82
N LYS A 185 -8.58 15.24 10.14
CA LYS A 185 -9.98 15.27 9.68
C LYS A 185 -10.31 14.11 8.74
N TYR A 186 -9.43 13.77 7.79
CA TYR A 186 -9.65 12.66 6.86
C TYR A 186 -9.55 11.31 7.57
N PHE A 187 -8.64 11.17 8.53
CA PHE A 187 -8.57 10.00 9.40
C PHE A 187 -9.87 9.78 10.18
N ILE A 188 -10.33 10.79 10.92
CA ILE A 188 -11.51 10.66 11.79
C ILE A 188 -12.78 10.52 10.96
N LEU A 189 -13.08 11.51 10.11
CA LEU A 189 -14.34 11.52 9.36
C LEU A 189 -14.31 10.48 8.25
N GLY A 190 -13.18 10.27 7.58
CA GLY A 190 -13.10 9.31 6.50
C GLY A 190 -13.14 7.88 6.97
N GLY A 191 -12.47 7.54 8.08
CA GLY A 191 -12.59 6.21 8.67
C GLY A 191 -14.04 5.91 9.08
N ALA A 192 -14.69 6.83 9.79
CA ALA A 192 -16.07 6.65 10.23
C ALA A 192 -17.08 6.58 9.07
N LEU A 193 -16.94 7.48 8.08
CA LEU A 193 -17.80 7.46 6.89
C LEU A 193 -17.60 6.19 6.07
N SER A 194 -16.38 5.71 5.92
CA SER A 194 -16.09 4.48 5.16
C SER A 194 -16.73 3.25 5.81
N LEU A 195 -16.71 3.15 7.14
CA LEU A 195 -17.43 2.10 7.86
C LEU A 195 -18.94 2.17 7.62
N ILE A 196 -19.54 3.36 7.69
CA ILE A 196 -20.98 3.54 7.43
C ILE A 196 -21.32 3.17 5.98
N VAL A 197 -20.52 3.62 5.01
CA VAL A 197 -20.74 3.29 3.59
C VAL A 197 -20.58 1.79 3.35
N ALA A 198 -19.59 1.14 3.96
CA ALA A 198 -19.43 -0.31 3.87
C ALA A 198 -20.67 -1.05 4.42
N ILE A 199 -21.19 -0.64 5.58
CA ILE A 199 -22.44 -1.20 6.15
C ILE A 199 -23.62 -1.04 5.19
N LEU A 200 -23.76 0.13 4.55
CA LEU A 200 -24.83 0.35 3.56
C LEU A 200 -24.69 -0.59 2.36
N PHE A 201 -23.47 -0.87 1.91
CA PHE A 201 -23.23 -1.82 0.82
C PHE A 201 -23.41 -3.27 1.25
N PHE A 202 -23.07 -3.62 2.49
CA PHE A 202 -23.37 -4.94 3.06
C PHE A 202 -24.87 -5.23 3.14
N SER A 203 -25.73 -4.22 3.20
CA SER A 203 -27.20 -4.41 3.17
C SER A 203 -27.79 -4.81 1.80
N LEU A 204 -26.96 -5.00 0.77
CA LEU A 204 -27.41 -5.28 -0.60
C LEU A 204 -27.56 -6.79 -0.92
N ASP A 205 -27.78 -7.66 0.07
CA ASP A 205 -28.00 -9.11 -0.07
C ASP A 205 -26.96 -9.85 -0.94
N PHE A 206 -25.69 -9.44 -0.88
CA PHE A 206 -24.58 -10.15 -1.51
C PHE A 206 -24.09 -11.32 -0.64
N ASN A 207 -23.51 -12.37 -1.25
CA ASN A 207 -22.76 -13.37 -0.50
C ASN A 207 -21.48 -12.72 0.06
N THR A 208 -21.35 -12.69 1.38
CA THR A 208 -20.19 -12.15 2.11
C THR A 208 -19.62 -13.16 3.12
N ASP A 209 -19.92 -14.45 2.91
CA ASP A 209 -19.36 -15.52 3.71
C ASP A 209 -17.87 -15.71 3.39
N ILE A 210 -17.01 -15.24 4.28
CA ILE A 210 -15.54 -15.34 4.15
C ILE A 210 -15.03 -16.80 4.16
N SER A 211 -15.86 -17.78 4.52
CA SER A 211 -15.51 -19.20 4.36
C SER A 211 -15.53 -19.66 2.89
N THR A 212 -16.05 -18.82 2.00
CA THR A 212 -16.09 -19.04 0.54
C THR A 212 -15.16 -18.06 -0.18
N PHE A 213 -14.60 -18.49 -1.32
CA PHE A 213 -13.68 -17.64 -2.09
C PHE A 213 -14.39 -16.42 -2.70
N ASP A 214 -15.62 -16.61 -3.17
CA ASP A 214 -16.45 -15.55 -3.73
C ASP A 214 -16.96 -14.59 -2.65
N GLY A 215 -17.37 -15.10 -1.49
CA GLY A 215 -17.78 -14.27 -0.36
C GLY A 215 -16.64 -13.40 0.19
N ALA A 216 -15.45 -13.98 0.38
CA ALA A 216 -14.26 -13.23 0.78
C ALA A 216 -13.88 -12.12 -0.23
N LEU A 217 -13.92 -12.44 -1.54
CA LEU A 217 -13.69 -11.44 -2.58
C LEU A 217 -14.74 -10.32 -2.55
N MET A 218 -16.01 -10.67 -2.29
CA MET A 218 -17.09 -9.69 -2.21
C MET A 218 -16.94 -8.75 -1.02
N VAL A 219 -16.47 -9.23 0.14
CA VAL A 219 -16.08 -8.36 1.27
C VAL A 219 -15.02 -7.36 0.82
N GLY A 220 -13.98 -7.83 0.13
CA GLY A 220 -12.95 -6.97 -0.45
C GLY A 220 -13.52 -5.92 -1.41
N VAL A 221 -14.44 -6.31 -2.30
CA VAL A 221 -15.13 -5.37 -3.21
C VAL A 221 -15.91 -4.31 -2.42
N ILE A 222 -16.74 -4.74 -1.48
CA ILE A 222 -17.62 -3.85 -0.72
C ILE A 222 -16.82 -2.81 0.06
N GLU A 223 -15.81 -3.25 0.81
CA GLU A 223 -15.05 -2.37 1.69
C GLU A 223 -14.09 -1.45 0.94
N GLU A 224 -13.40 -1.96 -0.09
CA GLU A 224 -12.51 -1.12 -0.90
C GLU A 224 -13.31 -0.11 -1.73
N VAL A 225 -14.45 -0.49 -2.34
CA VAL A 225 -15.31 0.48 -3.04
C VAL A 225 -15.86 1.55 -2.08
N ALA A 226 -16.27 1.18 -0.86
CA ALA A 226 -16.70 2.13 0.16
C ALA A 226 -15.60 3.15 0.48
N LYS A 227 -14.36 2.68 0.68
CA LYS A 227 -13.19 3.54 0.94
C LYS A 227 -12.85 4.41 -0.27
N ALA A 228 -12.81 3.86 -1.48
CA ALA A 228 -12.55 4.60 -2.70
C ALA A 228 -13.54 5.76 -2.91
N VAL A 229 -14.84 5.54 -2.61
CA VAL A 229 -15.88 6.59 -2.67
C VAL A 229 -15.57 7.73 -1.68
N VAL A 230 -15.22 7.39 -0.44
CA VAL A 230 -14.91 8.38 0.60
C VAL A 230 -13.61 9.12 0.32
N VAL A 231 -12.58 8.41 -0.15
CA VAL A 231 -11.31 9.00 -0.60
C VAL A 231 -11.54 9.97 -1.75
N ALA A 232 -12.30 9.55 -2.78
CA ALA A 232 -12.66 10.43 -3.89
C ALA A 232 -13.40 11.68 -3.38
N PHE A 233 -14.40 11.52 -2.51
CA PHE A 233 -15.13 12.66 -1.93
C PHE A 233 -14.19 13.70 -1.28
N PHE A 234 -13.20 13.27 -0.51
CA PHE A 234 -12.23 14.20 0.09
C PHE A 234 -11.29 14.83 -0.92
N LEU A 235 -10.82 14.07 -1.92
CA LEU A 235 -9.97 14.59 -3.00
C LEU A 235 -10.70 15.65 -3.84
N PHE A 236 -11.98 15.43 -4.16
CA PHE A 236 -12.80 16.43 -4.87
C PHE A 236 -13.03 17.71 -4.04
N LYS A 237 -13.09 17.58 -2.71
CA LYS A 237 -13.32 18.72 -1.81
C LYS A 237 -12.04 19.48 -1.48
N GLU A 238 -10.88 18.83 -1.52
CA GLU A 238 -9.62 19.43 -1.11
C GLU A 238 -8.92 20.15 -2.27
N LYS A 239 -9.01 21.48 -2.28
CA LYS A 239 -8.36 22.29 -3.33
C LYS A 239 -6.82 22.24 -3.30
N ARG A 240 -6.23 21.80 -2.18
CA ARG A 240 -4.78 21.65 -2.05
C ARG A 240 -4.26 20.34 -2.62
N SER A 241 -5.11 19.31 -2.76
CA SER A 241 -4.68 18.01 -3.32
C SER A 241 -4.53 18.12 -4.82
N ASN A 242 -3.30 18.33 -5.26
CA ASN A 242 -2.97 18.52 -6.67
C ASN A 242 -2.07 17.43 -7.21
N TYR A 243 -1.43 16.66 -6.33
CA TYR A 243 -0.38 15.71 -6.68
C TYR A 243 -0.69 14.29 -6.23
N ILE A 244 0.01 13.31 -6.80
CA ILE A 244 -0.12 11.88 -6.49
C ILE A 244 0.17 11.62 -5.00
N LEU A 245 1.17 12.29 -4.43
CA LEU A 245 1.52 12.15 -3.02
C LEU A 245 0.39 12.67 -2.09
N ASP A 246 -0.41 13.64 -2.53
CA ASP A 246 -1.61 14.05 -1.79
C ASP A 246 -2.68 12.96 -1.80
N GLY A 247 -2.83 12.27 -2.94
CA GLY A 247 -3.68 11.11 -3.09
C GLY A 247 -3.29 9.98 -2.15
N LEU A 248 -1.99 9.63 -2.12
CA LEU A 248 -1.44 8.67 -1.17
C LEU A 248 -1.75 9.05 0.29
N LEU A 249 -1.49 10.31 0.66
CA LEU A 249 -1.69 10.79 2.03
C LEU A 249 -3.18 10.79 2.45
N ILE A 250 -4.07 11.29 1.60
CA ILE A 250 -5.51 11.32 1.91
C ILE A 250 -6.08 9.89 1.95
N GLY A 251 -5.69 9.04 0.99
CA GLY A 251 -6.04 7.63 0.99
C GLY A 251 -5.57 6.91 2.25
N ALA A 252 -4.29 7.07 2.62
CA ALA A 252 -3.73 6.52 3.85
C ALA A 252 -4.46 7.03 5.10
N ALA A 253 -4.86 8.30 5.13
CA ALA A 253 -5.60 8.85 6.26
C ALA A 253 -6.96 8.14 6.44
N VAL A 254 -7.74 8.03 5.37
CA VAL A 254 -9.03 7.33 5.38
C VAL A 254 -8.86 5.86 5.77
N GLY A 255 -7.91 5.15 5.15
CA GLY A 255 -7.61 3.75 5.44
C GLY A 255 -7.10 3.51 6.85
N ALA A 256 -6.29 4.41 7.40
CA ALA A 256 -5.82 4.36 8.79
C ALA A 256 -6.98 4.55 9.78
N GLY A 257 -7.90 5.47 9.50
CA GLY A 257 -9.11 5.64 10.31
C GLY A 257 -9.97 4.38 10.30
N PHE A 258 -10.25 3.84 9.12
CA PHE A 258 -10.99 2.60 8.94
C PHE A 258 -10.35 1.45 9.73
N ALA A 259 -9.05 1.21 9.52
CA ALA A 259 -8.30 0.16 10.19
C ALA A 259 -8.31 0.29 11.72
N ALA A 260 -8.13 1.51 12.24
CA ALA A 260 -8.09 1.75 13.68
C ALA A 260 -9.45 1.51 14.33
N PHE A 261 -10.53 2.06 13.77
CA PHE A 261 -11.87 1.93 14.32
C PHE A 261 -12.38 0.49 14.24
N GLU A 262 -12.16 -0.18 13.11
CA GLU A 262 -12.55 -1.57 12.93
C GLU A 262 -11.77 -2.50 13.88
N THR A 263 -10.45 -2.30 14.00
CA THR A 263 -9.60 -3.08 14.90
C THR A 263 -10.03 -2.90 16.36
N ALA A 264 -10.40 -1.69 16.78
CA ALA A 264 -10.93 -1.46 18.14
C ALA A 264 -12.21 -2.27 18.40
N GLY A 265 -13.12 -2.32 17.42
CA GLY A 265 -14.32 -3.15 17.46
C GLY A 265 -14.01 -4.64 17.55
N TYR A 266 -13.06 -5.13 16.75
CA TYR A 266 -12.62 -6.53 16.80
C TYR A 266 -12.01 -6.91 18.13
N ILE A 267 -11.10 -6.09 18.68
CA ILE A 267 -10.47 -6.35 19.98
C ILE A 267 -11.54 -6.50 21.06
N LEU A 268 -12.52 -5.58 21.09
CA LEU A 268 -13.62 -5.64 22.05
C LEU A 268 -14.49 -6.89 21.84
N ASN A 269 -14.95 -7.14 20.61
CA ASN A 269 -15.90 -8.21 20.30
C ASN A 269 -15.30 -9.60 20.57
N TYR A 270 -14.07 -9.85 20.10
CA TYR A 270 -13.35 -11.10 20.37
C TYR A 270 -13.00 -11.24 21.85
N GLY A 271 -12.73 -10.14 22.54
CA GLY A 271 -12.52 -10.15 23.99
C GLY A 271 -13.78 -10.52 24.78
N LEU A 272 -14.94 -9.99 24.39
CA LEU A 272 -16.22 -10.29 25.03
C LEU A 272 -16.67 -11.74 24.77
N LYS A 273 -16.45 -12.27 23.56
CA LYS A 273 -16.87 -13.63 23.17
C LYS A 273 -15.87 -14.72 23.56
N GLY A 274 -14.58 -14.45 23.41
CA GLY A 274 -13.50 -15.42 23.52
C GLY A 274 -12.51 -15.15 24.68
N GLY A 275 -12.79 -14.16 25.53
CA GLY A 275 -11.98 -13.83 26.70
C GLY A 275 -10.67 -13.10 26.39
N LEU A 276 -9.87 -12.90 27.43
CA LEU A 276 -8.62 -12.12 27.38
C LEU A 276 -7.62 -12.66 26.34
N GLN A 277 -7.47 -13.98 26.23
CA GLN A 277 -6.51 -14.56 25.28
C GLN A 277 -6.87 -14.22 23.83
N SER A 278 -8.15 -14.32 23.47
CA SER A 278 -8.64 -13.97 22.13
C SER A 278 -8.45 -12.48 21.83
N MET A 279 -8.72 -11.62 22.82
CA MET A 279 -8.45 -10.18 22.73
C MET A 279 -6.98 -9.89 22.42
N LEU A 280 -6.06 -10.51 23.17
CA LEU A 280 -4.63 -10.31 23.02
C LEU A 280 -4.09 -10.83 21.68
N GLU A 281 -4.64 -11.95 21.18
CA GLU A 281 -4.24 -12.47 19.88
C GLU A 281 -4.69 -11.53 18.75
N VAL A 282 -5.90 -10.97 18.82
CA VAL A 282 -6.37 -9.96 17.85
C VAL A 282 -5.48 -8.72 17.88
N ILE A 283 -5.13 -8.20 19.07
CA ILE A 283 -4.20 -7.07 19.22
C ILE A 283 -2.87 -7.37 18.51
N LYS A 284 -2.31 -8.54 18.76
CA LYS A 284 -1.01 -8.96 18.21
C LYS A 284 -1.06 -9.12 16.69
N VAL A 285 -2.02 -9.90 16.18
CA VAL A 285 -2.10 -10.23 14.75
C VAL A 285 -2.43 -8.99 13.93
N ARG A 286 -3.47 -8.23 14.32
CA ARG A 286 -3.85 -7.01 13.59
C ARG A 286 -2.81 -5.91 13.73
N GLY A 287 -2.10 -5.84 14.86
CA GLY A 287 -0.97 -4.92 15.03
C GLY A 287 0.20 -5.21 14.08
N ILE A 288 0.67 -6.46 14.02
CA ILE A 288 1.81 -6.85 13.16
C ILE A 288 1.48 -6.71 11.68
N LEU A 289 0.25 -7.05 11.29
CA LEU A 289 -0.18 -7.13 9.90
C LEU A 289 -0.77 -5.82 9.35
N ALA A 290 -1.10 -4.85 10.22
CA ALA A 290 -1.67 -3.56 9.84
C ALA A 290 -0.93 -2.80 8.71
N PRO A 291 0.42 -2.83 8.60
CA PRO A 291 1.10 -2.09 7.54
C PRO A 291 0.73 -2.54 6.12
N GLY A 292 0.20 -3.76 5.94
CA GLY A 292 -0.18 -4.32 4.64
C GLY A 292 -1.68 -4.33 4.34
N GLY A 293 -2.51 -3.81 5.24
CA GLY A 293 -3.97 -3.84 5.12
C GLY A 293 -4.57 -2.52 4.63
N HIS A 294 -5.73 -2.14 5.18
CA HIS A 294 -6.56 -1.02 4.71
C HIS A 294 -5.83 0.31 4.52
N VAL A 295 -4.79 0.62 5.32
CA VAL A 295 -4.00 1.86 5.15
C VAL A 295 -3.30 1.87 3.80
N ALA A 296 -2.64 0.76 3.46
CA ALA A 296 -1.92 0.61 2.20
C ALA A 296 -2.88 0.57 1.01
N TRP A 297 -3.99 -0.16 1.15
CA TRP A 297 -5.00 -0.31 0.10
C TRP A 297 -5.67 1.02 -0.26
N ALA A 298 -6.17 1.77 0.73
CA ALA A 298 -6.78 3.07 0.49
C ALA A 298 -5.78 4.11 -0.04
N ALA A 299 -4.51 4.04 0.38
CA ALA A 299 -3.45 4.89 -0.17
C ALA A 299 -3.28 4.66 -1.69
N ILE A 300 -3.29 3.40 -2.14
CA ILE A 300 -3.22 3.06 -3.57
C ILE A 300 -4.41 3.65 -4.34
N GLU A 301 -5.63 3.57 -3.80
CA GLU A 301 -6.83 4.15 -4.43
C GLU A 301 -6.75 5.67 -4.57
N GLY A 302 -6.31 6.37 -3.52
CA GLY A 302 -6.13 7.82 -3.55
C GLY A 302 -5.04 8.23 -4.54
N ALA A 303 -3.92 7.50 -4.57
CA ALA A 303 -2.84 7.71 -5.53
C ALA A 303 -3.33 7.51 -6.98
N ALA A 304 -4.13 6.48 -7.22
CA ALA A 304 -4.68 6.16 -8.53
C ALA A 304 -5.50 7.30 -9.11
N LEU A 305 -6.39 7.90 -8.31
CA LEU A 305 -7.24 9.00 -8.76
C LEU A 305 -6.41 10.25 -9.08
N MET A 306 -5.44 10.56 -8.23
CA MET A 306 -4.55 11.70 -8.44
C MET A 306 -3.55 11.48 -9.58
N TYR A 307 -3.20 10.22 -9.85
CA TYR A 307 -2.39 9.84 -11.01
C TYR A 307 -3.12 10.10 -12.32
N VAL A 308 -4.37 9.63 -12.46
CA VAL A 308 -5.14 9.85 -13.71
C VAL A 308 -5.53 11.30 -13.91
N LYS A 309 -5.67 12.08 -12.83
CA LYS A 309 -5.82 13.53 -12.87
C LYS A 309 -4.57 14.22 -13.44
N GLY A 310 -3.37 13.73 -13.12
CA GLY A 310 -2.12 14.42 -13.46
C GLY A 310 -2.11 15.85 -12.93
N LEU A 311 -1.68 16.80 -13.77
CA LEU A 311 -1.65 18.24 -13.46
C LEU A 311 -2.94 18.98 -13.81
N ASP A 312 -3.96 18.29 -14.35
CA ASP A 312 -5.25 18.89 -14.65
C ASP A 312 -6.10 19.08 -13.38
N LYS A 313 -7.23 19.79 -13.51
CA LYS A 313 -8.24 19.89 -12.46
C LYS A 313 -8.96 18.55 -12.30
N LEU A 314 -9.12 18.10 -11.05
CA LEU A 314 -9.90 16.89 -10.77
C LEU A 314 -11.35 17.07 -11.20
N ASP A 315 -11.87 16.05 -11.88
CA ASP A 315 -13.17 16.04 -12.56
C ASP A 315 -13.75 14.61 -12.56
N LYS A 316 -15.08 14.49 -12.68
CA LYS A 316 -15.79 13.20 -12.68
C LYS A 316 -15.32 12.25 -13.79
N LYS A 317 -14.81 12.76 -14.93
CA LYS A 317 -14.25 11.91 -15.99
C LYS A 317 -13.12 10.99 -15.50
N HIS A 318 -12.36 11.42 -14.50
CA HIS A 318 -11.24 10.65 -13.96
C HIS A 318 -11.69 9.42 -13.16
N LEU A 319 -12.90 9.45 -12.58
CA LEU A 319 -13.48 8.28 -11.90
C LEU A 319 -13.84 7.15 -12.86
N ASN A 320 -14.04 7.46 -14.14
CA ASN A 320 -14.31 6.48 -15.20
C ASN A 320 -13.06 6.20 -16.05
N ASP A 321 -11.89 6.74 -15.68
CA ASP A 321 -10.64 6.43 -16.39
C ASP A 321 -10.30 4.95 -16.17
N LYS A 322 -10.07 4.23 -17.28
CA LYS A 322 -9.76 2.80 -17.26
C LYS A 322 -8.55 2.49 -16.36
N ARG A 323 -7.55 3.37 -16.33
CA ARG A 323 -6.33 3.19 -15.52
C ARG A 323 -6.67 3.27 -14.04
N PHE A 324 -7.50 4.24 -13.64
CA PHE A 324 -7.97 4.37 -12.26
C PHE A 324 -8.71 3.11 -11.82
N LEU A 325 -9.67 2.64 -12.62
CA LEU A 325 -10.44 1.43 -12.31
C LEU A 325 -9.54 0.19 -12.20
N LEU A 326 -8.57 0.02 -13.11
CA LEU A 326 -7.62 -1.09 -13.08
C LEU A 326 -6.71 -1.04 -11.84
N ILE A 327 -6.29 0.14 -11.39
CA ILE A 327 -5.49 0.28 -10.19
C ILE A 327 -6.33 -0.02 -8.94
N CYS A 328 -7.60 0.42 -8.88
CA CYS A 328 -8.51 0.09 -7.77
C CYS A 328 -8.83 -1.41 -7.66
N LEU A 329 -8.71 -2.18 -8.75
CA LEU A 329 -8.82 -3.64 -8.66
C LEU A 329 -7.69 -4.28 -7.85
N ILE A 330 -6.52 -3.64 -7.75
CA ILE A 330 -5.39 -4.16 -6.97
C ILE A 330 -5.77 -4.31 -5.48
N PRO A 331 -6.17 -3.25 -4.75
CA PRO A 331 -6.57 -3.38 -3.36
C PRO A 331 -7.78 -4.30 -3.16
N ILE A 332 -8.76 -4.29 -4.08
CA ILE A 332 -9.91 -5.22 -4.03
C ILE A 332 -9.44 -6.68 -4.04
N VAL A 333 -8.54 -7.03 -4.95
CA VAL A 333 -8.02 -8.41 -5.05
C VAL A 333 -7.13 -8.73 -3.86
N LEU A 334 -6.27 -7.80 -3.42
CA LEU A 334 -5.41 -8.01 -2.26
C LEU A 334 -6.24 -8.27 -0.99
N HIS A 335 -7.31 -7.50 -0.78
CA HIS A 335 -8.21 -7.67 0.34
C HIS A 335 -9.04 -8.96 0.21
N GLY A 336 -9.63 -9.23 -0.96
CA GLY A 336 -10.35 -10.47 -1.18
C GLY A 336 -9.49 -11.70 -0.90
N VAL A 337 -8.24 -11.71 -1.37
CA VAL A 337 -7.28 -12.80 -1.13
C VAL A 337 -6.82 -12.84 0.34
N TRP A 338 -6.80 -11.72 1.04
CA TRP A 338 -6.51 -11.66 2.47
C TRP A 338 -7.57 -12.43 3.28
N ASP A 339 -8.84 -12.26 2.92
CA ASP A 339 -9.98 -12.85 3.63
C ASP A 339 -10.32 -14.28 3.16
N MET A 340 -9.76 -14.71 2.02
CA MET A 340 -9.98 -16.06 1.50
C MET A 340 -9.52 -17.13 2.52
N PRO A 341 -10.18 -18.31 2.55
CA PRO A 341 -9.88 -19.41 3.46
C PRO A 341 -8.59 -20.18 3.05
N ILE A 342 -7.49 -19.45 2.84
CA ILE A 342 -6.20 -19.98 2.41
C ILE A 342 -5.30 -20.12 3.65
N ASN A 343 -5.19 -21.35 4.14
CA ASN A 343 -4.40 -21.67 5.33
C ASN A 343 -2.92 -21.92 4.96
N LEU A 344 -2.12 -20.86 4.93
CA LEU A 344 -0.66 -20.95 4.88
C LEU A 344 -0.05 -20.75 6.28
N PRO A 345 1.01 -21.51 6.64
CA PRO A 345 1.64 -21.37 7.94
C PRO A 345 2.36 -20.02 8.09
N TYR A 346 2.63 -19.62 9.34
CA TYR A 346 3.47 -18.46 9.68
C TYR A 346 3.06 -17.13 9.02
N TYR A 347 1.77 -16.91 8.75
CA TYR A 347 1.28 -15.67 8.14
C TYR A 347 1.93 -15.37 6.78
N ILE A 348 2.39 -16.39 6.03
CA ILE A 348 3.06 -16.21 4.73
C ILE A 348 2.15 -15.47 3.74
N LEU A 349 0.86 -15.80 3.71
CA LEU A 349 -0.11 -15.14 2.83
C LEU A 349 -0.19 -13.62 3.10
N PRO A 350 -0.59 -13.16 4.29
CA PRO A 350 -0.71 -11.72 4.55
C PRO A 350 0.64 -10.98 4.46
N LEU A 351 1.76 -11.62 4.82
CA LEU A 351 3.10 -11.03 4.60
C LEU A 351 3.42 -10.85 3.11
N THR A 352 3.05 -11.81 2.27
CA THR A 352 3.22 -11.72 0.81
C THR A 352 2.35 -10.59 0.25
N LEU A 353 1.08 -10.53 0.64
CA LEU A 353 0.15 -9.46 0.23
C LEU A 353 0.65 -8.08 0.67
N THR A 354 1.21 -7.99 1.88
CA THR A 354 1.86 -6.78 2.38
C THR A 354 3.00 -6.35 1.45
N VAL A 355 3.91 -7.26 1.10
CA VAL A 355 5.03 -6.94 0.18
C VAL A 355 4.49 -6.48 -1.17
N LEU A 356 3.47 -7.12 -1.73
CA LEU A 356 2.85 -6.73 -3.00
C LEU A 356 2.24 -5.33 -2.93
N ALA A 357 1.48 -5.02 -1.88
CA ALA A 357 0.90 -3.68 -1.68
C ALA A 357 2.00 -2.61 -1.60
N TRP A 358 3.07 -2.87 -0.85
CA TRP A 358 4.18 -1.92 -0.70
C TRP A 358 5.00 -1.73 -1.98
N VAL A 359 5.13 -2.74 -2.85
CA VAL A 359 5.72 -2.55 -4.18
C VAL A 359 4.90 -1.56 -5.00
N VAL A 360 3.57 -1.65 -4.96
CA VAL A 360 2.67 -0.70 -5.64
C VAL A 360 2.75 0.69 -5.01
N ILE A 361 2.82 0.79 -3.68
CA ILE A 361 3.02 2.07 -2.99
C ILE A 361 4.33 2.73 -3.41
N ILE A 362 5.45 2.01 -3.36
CA ILE A 362 6.78 2.55 -3.76
C ILE A 362 6.75 3.01 -5.22
N TYR A 363 6.05 2.28 -6.09
CA TYR A 363 5.84 2.70 -7.47
C TYR A 363 5.11 4.05 -7.54
N PHE A 364 3.99 4.23 -6.83
CA PHE A 364 3.27 5.51 -6.80
C PHE A 364 4.03 6.63 -6.10
N VAL A 365 4.84 6.32 -5.08
CA VAL A 365 5.75 7.29 -4.46
C VAL A 365 6.72 7.80 -5.52
N ASN A 366 7.39 6.91 -6.26
CA ASN A 366 8.31 7.31 -7.32
C ASN A 366 7.62 8.09 -8.45
N LEU A 367 6.39 7.73 -8.84
CA LEU A 367 5.60 8.53 -9.79
C LEU A 367 5.26 9.92 -9.23
N GLY A 368 4.94 10.03 -7.94
CA GLY A 368 4.68 11.31 -7.28
C GLY A 368 5.94 12.18 -7.17
N LEU A 369 7.11 11.58 -6.99
CA LEU A 369 8.39 12.30 -7.00
C LEU A 369 8.75 12.76 -8.41
N LYS A 370 8.54 11.91 -9.42
CA LYS A 370 8.64 12.31 -10.83
C LYS A 370 7.71 13.49 -11.17
N GLN A 371 6.50 13.48 -10.61
CA GLN A 371 5.53 14.54 -10.81
C GLN A 371 6.03 15.91 -10.31
N VAL A 372 6.98 15.96 -9.36
CA VAL A 372 7.62 17.21 -8.94
C VAL A 372 8.33 17.86 -10.12
N ASP A 373 9.13 17.11 -10.88
CA ASP A 373 9.88 17.64 -12.02
C ASP A 373 8.96 18.02 -13.18
N GLU A 374 7.93 17.22 -13.44
CA GLU A 374 6.87 17.54 -14.41
C GLU A 374 6.14 18.84 -14.03
N ALA A 375 5.84 19.03 -12.74
CA ALA A 375 5.21 20.24 -12.25
C ALA A 375 6.15 21.46 -12.36
N LYS A 376 7.44 21.31 -12.04
CA LYS A 376 8.45 22.37 -12.24
C LYS A 376 8.50 22.83 -13.70
N ALA A 377 8.54 21.89 -14.64
CA ALA A 377 8.54 22.20 -16.07
C ALA A 377 7.24 22.88 -16.51
N TYR A 378 6.09 22.39 -16.02
CA TYR A 378 4.78 22.94 -16.36
C TYR A 378 4.59 24.39 -15.89
N TYR A 379 4.95 24.70 -14.64
CA TYR A 379 4.78 26.04 -14.09
C TYR A 379 5.80 27.03 -14.66
N LYS A 380 7.02 26.59 -14.95
CA LYS A 380 8.03 27.43 -15.63
C LYS A 380 7.58 27.90 -17.02
N ASN A 381 6.80 27.10 -17.74
CA ASN A 381 6.28 27.45 -19.06
C ASN A 381 5.04 28.37 -19.02
N LYS A 382 4.50 28.65 -17.82
CA LYS A 382 3.33 29.51 -17.60
C LYS A 382 3.68 30.87 -16.98
N GLU A 383 4.89 31.02 -16.45
CA GLU A 383 5.51 32.29 -16.09
C GLU A 383 6.13 32.92 -17.34
#